data_AF-A0A9W8JR27-F1
#
_entry.id   AF-A0A9W8JR27-F1
#
_cell.length_a   1.000
_cell.length_b   1.000
_cell.length_c   1.000
_cell.angle_alpha   90.00
_cell.angle_beta   90.00
_cell.angle_gamma   90.00
#
_symmetry.space_group_name_H-M   'P 1'
#
loop_
_entity.id
_entity.type
_entity.pdbx_description
1 polymer ?
#
loop_
_entity_poly.entity_id
_entity_poly.type
_entity_poly.pdbx_seq_one_letter_code
_entity_poly.pdbx_strand_id
1 'polypeptide(L)'
;MPMLIPGDERPRALQEVVGIAVNQTDVDQRQYIWKGLFVTGDVTRHVKGIGIALQSRLAQFIMNPDLNTDLQPRLIRVLNVPDYYAEYRETGNGYATFLGTSITAKIIFSDPNGKNYVSKAEYTTKGPHSIIEMTPSLL
;
A
#
# COMPACT_ATOMS: atom_id res chain seq x y z
N MET A 1 -13.11 21.20 -0.75
CA MET A 1 -12.97 20.01 0.11
C MET A 1 -14.31 19.29 0.12
N PRO A 2 -14.51 18.18 -0.64
CA PRO A 2 -15.73 17.41 -0.52
C PRO A 2 -15.55 16.38 0.61
N MET A 3 -16.28 16.66 1.67
CA MET A 3 -16.63 15.82 2.81
C MET A 3 -17.15 14.45 2.33
N LEU A 4 -16.70 13.37 3.00
CA LEU A 4 -17.34 12.05 2.91
C LEU A 4 -18.84 12.23 3.18
N ILE A 5 -19.67 12.06 2.16
CA ILE A 5 -21.13 12.12 2.34
C ILE A 5 -21.53 10.91 3.19
N PRO A 6 -22.01 11.10 4.43
CA PRO A 6 -22.52 10.00 5.23
C PRO A 6 -23.85 9.58 4.60
N GLY A 7 -23.94 8.36 4.05
CA GLY A 7 -25.21 7.79 3.56
C GLY A 7 -25.23 7.26 2.12
N ASP A 8 -24.12 7.29 1.39
CA ASP A 8 -24.04 6.63 0.08
C ASP A 8 -23.50 5.19 0.26
N GLU A 9 -24.37 4.27 0.68
CA GLU A 9 -24.05 2.83 0.88
C GLU A 9 -23.78 2.07 -0.44
N ARG A 10 -23.71 2.76 -1.58
CA ARG A 10 -23.45 2.12 -2.86
C ARG A 10 -21.97 1.71 -2.95
N PRO A 11 -21.66 0.45 -3.27
CA PRO A 11 -20.29 0.02 -3.47
C PRO A 11 -19.68 0.83 -4.63
N ARG A 12 -18.62 1.60 -4.31
CA ARG A 12 -17.86 2.37 -5.31
C ARG A 12 -16.91 1.46 -6.07
N ALA A 13 -16.63 1.81 -7.32
CA ALA A 13 -15.69 1.03 -8.11
C ALA A 13 -14.26 1.24 -7.60
N LEU A 14 -13.44 0.18 -7.64
CA LEU A 14 -12.08 0.20 -7.09
C LEU A 14 -11.24 1.36 -7.63
N GLN A 15 -11.31 1.64 -8.93
CA GLN A 15 -10.54 2.73 -9.54
C GLN A 15 -10.93 4.12 -9.00
N GLU A 16 -12.20 4.33 -8.66
CA GLU A 16 -12.68 5.60 -8.10
C GLU A 16 -12.14 5.79 -6.68
N VAL A 17 -12.16 4.72 -5.89
CA VAL A 17 -11.62 4.73 -4.52
C VAL A 17 -10.12 5.02 -4.54
N VAL A 18 -9.36 4.41 -5.45
CA VAL A 18 -7.94 4.69 -5.62
C VAL A 18 -7.71 6.16 -5.99
N GLY A 19 -8.45 6.68 -6.98
CA GLY A 19 -8.35 8.09 -7.37
C GLY A 19 -8.68 9.07 -6.24
N ILE A 20 -9.71 8.77 -5.44
CA ILE A 20 -10.07 9.57 -4.26
C ILE A 20 -8.97 9.51 -3.21
N ALA A 21 -8.45 8.32 -2.89
CA ALA A 21 -7.40 8.14 -1.88
C ALA A 21 -6.12 8.89 -2.24
N VAL A 22 -5.66 8.81 -3.49
CA VAL A 22 -4.46 9.55 -3.93
C VAL A 22 -4.70 11.06 -3.93
N ASN A 23 -5.93 11.53 -4.19
CA ASN A 23 -6.26 12.95 -4.09
C ASN A 23 -6.32 13.50 -2.66
N GLN A 24 -6.34 12.64 -1.64
CA GLN A 24 -6.27 13.05 -0.23
C GLN A 24 -4.83 13.30 0.24
N THR A 25 -3.81 12.88 -0.52
CA THR A 25 -2.41 13.12 -0.17
C THR A 25 -1.92 14.47 -0.70
N ASP A 26 -0.79 14.93 -0.17
CA ASP A 26 -0.12 16.15 -0.64
C ASP A 26 0.27 16.05 -2.11
N VAL A 27 0.21 17.19 -2.83
CA VAL A 27 0.34 17.25 -4.29
C VAL A 27 1.71 16.75 -4.76
N ASP A 28 2.76 17.07 -4.03
CA ASP A 28 4.13 16.65 -4.30
C ASP A 28 4.34 15.14 -4.12
N GLN A 29 3.57 14.49 -3.24
CA GLN A 29 3.62 13.04 -2.99
C GLN A 29 2.88 12.21 -4.04
N ARG A 30 1.83 12.77 -4.66
CA ARG A 30 0.97 12.06 -5.63
C ARG A 30 1.77 11.46 -6.79
N GLN A 31 2.75 12.20 -7.31
CA GLN A 31 3.61 11.71 -8.39
C GLN A 31 4.40 10.45 -7.98
N TYR A 32 4.79 10.33 -6.71
CA TYR A 32 5.53 9.18 -6.20
C TYR A 32 4.61 7.99 -5.96
N ILE A 33 3.41 8.24 -5.45
CA ILE A 33 2.39 7.20 -5.25
C ILE A 33 2.00 6.59 -6.60
N TRP A 34 1.78 7.42 -7.63
CA TRP A 34 1.41 6.93 -8.96
C TRP A 34 2.54 6.18 -9.69
N LYS A 35 3.81 6.28 -9.26
CA LYS A 35 4.92 5.53 -9.89
C LYS A 35 4.79 4.02 -9.75
N GLY A 36 4.03 3.52 -8.77
CA GLY A 36 3.92 2.10 -8.47
C GLY A 36 2.52 1.69 -8.06
N LEU A 37 1.95 0.71 -8.77
CA LEU A 37 0.71 0.04 -8.40
C LEU A 37 1.02 -1.40 -7.98
N PHE A 38 0.74 -1.73 -6.73
CA PHE A 38 0.88 -3.09 -6.23
C PHE A 38 -0.49 -3.66 -5.87
N VAL A 39 -0.84 -4.81 -6.44
CA VAL A 39 -2.07 -5.54 -6.11
C VAL A 39 -1.67 -6.85 -5.46
N THR A 40 -2.19 -7.09 -4.26
CA THR A 40 -1.87 -8.24 -3.39
C THR A 40 -3.15 -8.92 -2.91
N GLY A 41 -3.00 -10.10 -2.28
CA GLY A 41 -4.08 -10.87 -1.69
C GLY A 41 -4.62 -11.96 -2.61
N ASP A 42 -5.55 -12.76 -2.07
CA ASP A 42 -6.01 -14.00 -2.70
C ASP A 42 -6.70 -13.78 -4.06
N VAL A 43 -7.26 -12.59 -4.29
CA VAL A 43 -7.82 -12.18 -5.59
C VAL A 43 -6.82 -12.28 -6.73
N THR A 44 -5.52 -12.03 -6.46
CA THR A 44 -4.46 -12.09 -7.48
C THR A 44 -4.16 -13.51 -7.96
N ARG A 45 -4.51 -14.53 -7.16
CA ARG A 45 -4.37 -15.95 -7.53
C ARG A 45 -5.51 -16.43 -8.42
N HIS A 46 -6.69 -15.84 -8.26
CA HIS A 46 -7.91 -16.21 -8.99
C HIS A 46 -8.11 -15.38 -10.27
N VAL A 47 -7.71 -14.11 -10.27
CA VAL A 47 -7.92 -13.18 -11.39
C VAL A 47 -6.59 -12.78 -12.00
N LYS A 48 -6.15 -13.53 -13.01
CA LYS A 48 -4.94 -13.21 -13.77
C LYS A 48 -5.08 -11.85 -14.46
N GLY A 49 -4.03 -11.03 -14.38
CA GLY A 49 -4.00 -9.72 -15.04
C GLY A 49 -4.79 -8.61 -14.33
N ILE A 50 -5.31 -8.84 -13.12
CA ILE A 50 -6.06 -7.82 -12.35
C ILE A 50 -5.27 -6.51 -12.18
N GLY A 51 -3.96 -6.58 -11.96
CA GLY A 51 -3.10 -5.40 -11.84
C GLY A 51 -3.04 -4.58 -13.13
N ILE A 52 -2.92 -5.25 -14.29
CA ILE A 52 -2.90 -4.60 -15.61
C ILE A 52 -4.26 -4.00 -15.94
N ALA A 53 -5.34 -4.74 -15.66
CA ALA A 53 -6.71 -4.26 -15.84
C ALA A 53 -6.98 -3.01 -14.99
N LEU A 54 -6.52 -3.00 -13.74
CA LEU A 54 -6.63 -1.85 -12.85
C LEU A 54 -5.75 -0.68 -13.33
N GLN A 55 -4.51 -0.93 -13.74
CA GLN A 55 -3.62 0.09 -14.32
C GLN A 55 -4.29 0.82 -15.50
N SER A 56 -4.92 0.09 -16.42
CA SER A 56 -5.64 0.68 -17.56
C SER A 56 -6.80 1.57 -17.10
N ARG A 57 -7.58 1.12 -16.10
CA ARG A 57 -8.69 1.91 -15.52
C ARG A 57 -8.21 3.13 -14.74
N LEU A 58 -6.99 3.11 -14.22
CA LEU A 58 -6.40 4.22 -13.49
C LEU A 58 -5.78 5.30 -14.39
N ALA A 59 -5.55 5.00 -15.68
CA ALA A 59 -4.96 5.94 -16.63
C ALA A 59 -5.74 7.28 -16.73
N GLN A 60 -7.07 7.23 -16.58
CA GLN A 60 -7.93 8.42 -16.59
C GLN A 60 -7.68 9.38 -15.41
N PHE A 61 -7.07 8.92 -14.32
CA PHE A 61 -6.83 9.74 -13.12
C PHE A 61 -5.45 10.41 -13.11
N ILE A 62 -4.55 10.02 -14.02
CA ILE A 62 -3.18 10.55 -14.06
C ILE A 62 -2.93 11.53 -15.21
N MET A 63 -3.62 11.34 -16.34
CA MET A 63 -3.36 12.12 -17.55
C MET A 63 -4.50 13.11 -17.78
N ASN A 64 -4.22 14.39 -17.53
CA ASN A 64 -5.08 15.50 -17.91
C ASN A 64 -4.45 16.19 -19.14
N PRO A 65 -5.04 16.06 -20.33
CA PRO A 65 -4.49 16.61 -21.57
C PRO A 65 -4.43 18.15 -21.59
N ASP A 66 -5.22 18.82 -20.76
CA ASP A 66 -5.28 20.29 -20.69
C ASP A 66 -4.24 20.89 -19.73
N LEU A 67 -3.63 20.07 -18.88
CA LEU A 67 -2.65 20.48 -17.87
C LEU A 67 -1.32 19.77 -18.10
N ASN A 68 -0.46 20.39 -18.91
CA ASN A 68 0.89 19.91 -19.16
C ASN A 68 1.85 20.52 -18.11
N THR A 69 1.84 19.96 -16.90
CA THR A 69 2.69 20.41 -15.78
C THR A 69 3.75 19.34 -15.46
N ASP A 70 4.96 19.74 -15.08
CA ASP A 70 6.05 18.80 -14.72
C ASP A 70 5.71 17.87 -13.53
N LEU A 71 4.68 18.21 -12.76
CA LEU A 71 4.20 17.43 -11.61
C LEU A 71 3.19 16.34 -12.00
N GLN A 72 2.81 16.23 -13.29
CA GLN A 72 1.84 15.24 -13.72
C GLN A 72 2.47 13.84 -13.85
N PRO A 73 1.93 12.81 -13.17
CA PRO A 73 2.40 11.44 -13.33
C PRO A 73 2.06 10.91 -14.73
N ARG A 74 3.07 10.48 -15.49
CA ARG A 74 2.90 10.03 -16.88
C ARG A 74 2.64 8.53 -17.04
N LEU A 75 3.06 7.73 -16.07
CA LEU A 75 2.97 6.27 -16.16
C LEU A 75 2.78 5.66 -14.77
N ILE A 76 1.82 4.73 -14.68
CA ILE A 76 1.68 3.81 -13.54
C ILE A 76 2.34 2.50 -13.92
N ARG A 77 3.26 2.00 -13.09
CA ARG A 77 3.89 0.68 -13.27
C ARG A 77 3.30 -0.32 -12.31
N VAL A 78 2.84 -1.46 -12.81
CA VAL A 78 2.44 -2.58 -11.96
C VAL A 78 3.69 -3.22 -11.37
N LEU A 79 3.75 -3.26 -10.04
CA LEU A 79 4.83 -3.88 -9.28
C LEU A 79 4.48 -5.33 -8.98
N ASN A 80 5.50 -6.18 -8.87
CA ASN A 80 5.38 -7.59 -8.51
C ASN A 80 6.42 -7.96 -7.47
N VAL A 81 6.17 -9.06 -6.75
CA VAL A 81 7.19 -9.69 -5.90
C VAL A 81 8.42 -10.03 -6.75
N PRO A 82 9.65 -9.68 -6.31
CA PRO A 82 10.86 -9.98 -7.07
C PRO A 82 11.12 -11.48 -7.28
N ASP A 83 11.65 -11.85 -8.45
CA ASP A 83 11.86 -13.24 -8.87
C ASP A 83 12.87 -14.04 -8.03
N TYR A 84 13.73 -13.36 -7.25
CA TYR A 84 14.70 -14.03 -6.39
C TYR A 84 14.05 -14.72 -5.17
N TYR A 85 12.77 -14.47 -4.90
CA TYR A 85 11.96 -15.26 -3.96
C TYR A 85 11.32 -16.45 -4.68
N ALA A 86 12.10 -17.52 -4.87
CA ALA A 86 11.69 -18.69 -5.65
C ALA A 86 10.36 -19.32 -5.19
N GLU A 87 10.15 -19.40 -3.88
CA GLU A 87 8.92 -19.93 -3.25
C GLU A 87 7.66 -19.12 -3.61
N TYR A 88 7.84 -17.85 -3.97
CA TYR A 88 6.75 -16.93 -4.28
C TYR A 88 6.51 -16.75 -5.77
N ARG A 89 7.33 -17.40 -6.62
CA ARG A 89 7.23 -17.30 -8.07
C ARG A 89 5.90 -17.85 -8.60
N GLU A 90 5.46 -18.98 -8.05
CA GLU A 90 4.22 -19.65 -8.49
C GLU A 90 2.98 -19.11 -7.78
N THR A 91 3.10 -18.73 -6.50
CA THR A 91 2.00 -18.14 -5.74
C THR A 91 1.76 -16.66 -6.06
N GLY A 92 2.75 -16.02 -6.68
CA GLY A 92 2.71 -14.62 -7.09
C GLY A 92 2.52 -13.64 -5.93
N ASN A 93 1.83 -12.53 -6.22
CA ASN A 93 1.54 -11.49 -5.24
C ASN A 93 0.52 -11.91 -4.16
N GLY A 94 -0.02 -13.13 -4.21
CA GLY A 94 -1.04 -13.60 -3.26
C GLY A 94 -0.55 -13.66 -1.81
N TYR A 95 0.71 -14.06 -1.61
CA TYR A 95 1.35 -14.12 -0.29
C TYR A 95 2.36 -12.99 -0.04
N ALA A 96 2.33 -11.93 -0.84
CA ALA A 96 3.29 -10.84 -0.70
C ALA A 96 3.23 -10.16 0.67
N THR A 97 2.03 -10.06 1.26
CA THR A 97 1.88 -9.53 2.63
C THR A 97 2.61 -10.40 3.65
N PHE A 98 2.50 -11.73 3.54
CA PHE A 98 3.18 -12.65 4.45
C PHE A 98 4.71 -12.61 4.29
N LEU A 99 5.19 -12.52 3.06
CA LEU A 99 6.61 -12.29 2.76
C LEU A 99 7.10 -10.98 3.39
N GLY A 100 6.36 -9.89 3.18
CA GLY A 100 6.66 -8.58 3.76
C GLY A 100 6.73 -8.63 5.29
N THR A 101 5.77 -9.29 5.95
CA THR A 101 5.79 -9.48 7.41
C THR A 101 7.01 -10.28 7.86
N SER A 102 7.39 -11.32 7.12
CA SER A 102 8.57 -12.14 7.46
C SER A 102 9.88 -11.35 7.35
N ILE A 103 10.00 -10.49 6.32
CA ILE A 103 11.13 -9.57 6.17
C ILE A 103 11.14 -8.56 7.33
N THR A 104 10.01 -7.93 7.62
CA THR A 104 9.87 -6.97 8.74
C THR A 104 10.23 -7.62 10.08
N ALA A 105 9.73 -8.83 10.35
CA ALA A 105 10.06 -9.58 11.56
C ALA A 105 11.56 -9.86 11.66
N LYS A 106 12.20 -10.29 10.56
CA LYS A 106 13.65 -10.49 10.53
C LYS A 106 14.39 -9.20 10.85
N ILE A 107 14.01 -8.06 10.28
CA ILE A 107 14.64 -6.77 10.55
C ILE A 107 14.48 -6.38 12.02
N ILE A 108 13.25 -6.42 12.54
CA ILE A 108 12.92 -6.00 13.91
C ILE A 108 13.64 -6.87 14.94
N PHE A 109 13.62 -8.19 14.79
CA PHE A 109 14.21 -9.10 15.77
C PHE A 109 15.72 -9.33 15.59
N SER A 110 16.32 -8.86 14.48
CA SER A 110 17.78 -8.89 14.32
C SER A 110 18.47 -7.74 15.05
N ASP A 111 17.75 -6.66 15.41
CA ASP A 111 18.28 -5.58 16.24
C ASP A 111 17.92 -5.81 17.71
N PRO A 112 18.86 -6.30 18.55
CA PRO A 112 18.58 -6.54 19.97
C PRO A 112 18.29 -5.27 20.77
N ASN A 113 18.62 -4.08 20.24
CA ASN A 113 18.30 -2.80 20.86
C ASN A 113 17.06 -2.12 20.25
N GLY A 114 16.42 -2.78 19.27
CA GLY A 114 15.28 -2.24 18.53
C GLY A 114 14.04 -2.12 19.41
N LYS A 115 13.36 -0.97 19.36
CA LYS A 115 12.10 -0.67 20.07
C LYS A 115 10.89 -0.70 19.15
N ASN A 116 10.86 -1.65 18.23
CA ASN A 116 9.83 -1.77 17.19
C ASN A 116 8.80 -2.88 17.50
N TYR A 117 8.78 -3.36 18.74
CA TYR A 117 7.82 -4.34 19.26
C TYR A 117 7.62 -4.11 20.75
N VAL A 118 6.51 -4.60 21.30
CA VAL A 118 6.17 -4.47 22.72
C VAL A 118 6.51 -5.77 23.44
N SER A 119 7.37 -5.69 24.46
CA SER A 119 7.64 -6.81 25.37
C SER A 119 6.62 -6.88 26.51
N LYS A 120 6.56 -8.03 27.18
CA LYS A 120 5.73 -8.22 28.37
C LYS A 120 6.06 -7.23 29.49
N ALA A 121 7.35 -6.92 29.70
CA ALA A 121 7.80 -6.00 30.74
C ALA A 121 7.31 -4.56 30.46
N GLU A 122 7.41 -4.12 29.21
CA GLU A 122 6.95 -2.79 28.78
C GLU A 122 5.42 -2.69 28.86
N TYR A 123 4.69 -3.71 28.42
CA TYR A 123 3.24 -3.74 28.53
C TYR A 123 2.77 -3.74 29.98
N THR A 124 3.47 -4.44 30.88
CA THR A 124 3.14 -4.45 32.31
C THR A 124 3.33 -3.07 32.94
N THR A 125 4.34 -2.32 32.49
CA THR A 125 4.69 -1.01 33.06
C THR A 125 3.83 0.13 32.50
N LYS A 126 3.58 0.12 31.19
CA LYS A 126 2.91 1.24 30.47
C LYS A 126 1.50 0.89 30.00
N GLY A 127 1.08 -0.36 30.12
CA GLY A 127 -0.19 -0.83 29.60
C GLY A 127 -0.30 -0.71 28.06
N PRO A 128 -1.52 -0.58 27.52
CA PRO A 128 -1.78 -0.46 26.09
C PRO A 128 -1.08 0.71 25.40
N HIS A 129 -0.69 1.76 26.13
CA HIS A 129 0.01 2.92 25.56
C HIS A 129 1.35 2.54 24.92
N SER A 130 2.01 1.49 25.43
CA SER A 130 3.25 0.96 24.84
C SER A 130 3.12 0.59 23.36
N ILE A 131 1.94 0.20 22.89
CA ILE A 131 1.70 -0.15 21.48
C ILE A 131 1.88 1.08 20.57
N ILE A 132 1.43 2.26 21.03
CA ILE A 132 1.53 3.51 20.27
C ILE A 132 2.99 3.98 20.25
N GLU A 133 3.69 3.88 21.38
CA GLU A 133 5.09 4.33 21.48
C GLU A 133 6.07 3.45 20.69
N MET A 134 5.77 2.16 20.51
CA MET A 134 6.68 1.17 19.93
C MET A 134 6.26 0.70 18.54
N THR A 135 5.20 1.29 17.95
CA THR A 135 4.78 0.94 16.60
C THR A 135 5.57 1.73 15.56
N PRO A 136 6.14 1.06 14.53
CA PRO A 136 6.79 1.75 13.42
C PRO A 136 5.80 2.47 12.49
N SER A 137 4.49 2.30 12.66
CA SER A 137 3.46 2.85 11.78
C SER A 137 3.00 4.29 12.11
N LEU A 138 3.46 4.86 13.22
CA LEU A 138 3.07 6.19 13.71
C LEU A 138 4.21 7.21 13.67
N LEU A 139 5.33 6.87 13.02
CA LEU A 139 6.46 7.76 12.78
C LEU A 139 6.27 8.60 11.51
#